data_AF-A0A7V8ZM81-F1
#
_entry.id   AF-A0A7V8ZM81-F1
#
_cell.length_a   1.000
_cell.length_b   1.000
_cell.length_c   1.000
_cell.angle_alpha   90.00
_cell.angle_beta   90.00
_cell.angle_gamma   90.00
#
_symmetry.space_group_name_H-M   'P 1'
#
loop_
_entity.id
_entity.type
_entity.pdbx_description
1 polymer ?
#
loop_
_entity_poly.entity_id
_entity_poly.type
_entity_poly.pdbx_seq_one_letter_code
_entity_poly.pdbx_strand_id
1 'polypeptide(L)'
;RLADGPSLGAAALLGAAIALAALTRGEAIALGVLLAAPLLWRGGEGSMGRRAALGVACLASAALVLAPWAIRNATTFERPVLLSTNGDSVFAGANCESTYFGELIGAWDFECFGGPVTGDEAQAALQYRERGFTYASEHTGRIPVVVAARLGRMLDVYRPWGQGGFFASQEGRQVRFHRAGLVMYWALIPLAVGGVVLLRRRRRRVELLVLLAPFVLIVLVGAAVYGNTRFRTSAEPFLVILAAIAIEAAAVALAARRSRTVAR
;
A
#
# COMPACT_ATOMS: atom_id res chain seq x y z
N ARG A 1 11.07 19.00 0.65
CA ARG A 1 12.26 19.20 -0.22
C ARG A 1 11.88 19.32 -1.70
N LEU A 2 11.42 18.26 -2.38
CA LEU A 2 11.03 18.37 -3.81
C LEU A 2 9.88 19.36 -4.05
N ALA A 3 8.90 19.40 -3.14
CA ALA A 3 7.78 20.33 -3.22
C ALA A 3 8.13 21.79 -2.85
N ASP A 4 9.12 21.99 -1.99
CA ASP A 4 9.52 23.32 -1.49
C ASP A 4 10.62 23.95 -2.35
N GLY A 5 11.41 23.11 -3.03
CA GLY A 5 12.56 23.50 -3.85
C GLY A 5 12.92 22.37 -4.84
N PRO A 6 12.25 22.30 -6.00
CA PRO A 6 12.42 21.20 -6.94
C PRO A 6 13.80 21.22 -7.60
N SER A 7 14.59 20.19 -7.33
CA SER A 7 15.95 19.99 -7.88
C SER A 7 16.12 18.57 -8.40
N LEU A 8 17.11 18.37 -9.30
CA LEU A 8 17.46 17.05 -9.82
C LEU A 8 17.85 16.09 -8.68
N GLY A 9 18.61 16.57 -7.69
CA GLY A 9 18.98 15.77 -6.52
C GLY A 9 17.77 15.34 -5.68
N ALA A 10 16.78 16.23 -5.47
CA ALA A 10 15.56 15.87 -4.76
C ALA A 10 14.71 14.84 -5.54
N ALA A 11 14.68 14.94 -6.87
CA ALA A 11 13.98 13.98 -7.72
C ALA A 11 14.69 12.62 -7.74
N ALA A 12 16.02 12.60 -7.84
CA ALA A 12 16.83 11.39 -7.74
C ALA A 12 16.63 10.69 -6.39
N LEU A 13 16.68 11.44 -5.28
CA LEU A 13 16.41 10.89 -3.94
C LEU A 13 15.02 10.26 -3.82
N LEU A 14 13.99 10.88 -4.42
CA LEU A 14 12.65 10.31 -4.45
C LEU A 14 12.61 9.00 -5.24
N GLY A 15 13.25 8.96 -6.41
CA GLY A 15 13.37 7.75 -7.23
C GLY A 15 14.10 6.62 -6.51
N ALA A 16 15.24 6.91 -5.90
CA ALA A 16 15.99 5.96 -5.08
C ALA A 16 15.16 5.42 -3.91
N ALA A 17 14.46 6.29 -3.18
CA ALA A 17 13.62 5.90 -2.05
C ALA A 17 12.46 4.98 -2.48
N ILE A 18 11.80 5.27 -3.61
CA ILE A 18 10.74 4.42 -4.16
C ILE A 18 11.29 3.07 -4.60
N ALA A 19 12.46 3.04 -5.26
CA ALA A 19 13.10 1.80 -5.67
C ALA A 19 13.52 0.93 -4.47
N LEU A 20 14.11 1.52 -3.43
CA LEU A 20 14.42 0.81 -2.19
C LEU A 20 13.16 0.27 -1.51
N ALA A 21 12.09 1.05 -1.48
CA ALA A 21 10.79 0.57 -0.99
C ALA A 21 10.28 -0.60 -1.84
N ALA A 22 10.37 -0.51 -3.17
CA ALA A 22 9.95 -1.56 -4.10
C ALA A 22 10.74 -2.88 -3.94
N LEU A 23 12.03 -2.80 -3.59
CA LEU A 23 12.85 -3.98 -3.27
C LEU A 23 12.43 -4.69 -1.97
N THR A 24 11.79 -3.98 -1.05
CA THR A 24 11.23 -4.58 0.18
C THR A 24 9.79 -5.04 0.01
N ARG A 25 9.01 -4.32 -0.81
CA ARG A 25 7.59 -4.58 -1.08
C ARG A 25 7.26 -4.19 -2.52
N GLY A 26 7.00 -5.18 -3.37
CA GLY A 26 6.89 -4.97 -4.82
C GLY A 26 5.85 -3.93 -5.25
N GLU A 27 4.75 -3.84 -4.52
CA GLU A 27 3.68 -2.86 -4.76
C GLU A 27 4.14 -1.40 -4.59
N ALA A 28 5.19 -1.14 -3.81
CA ALA A 28 5.67 0.22 -3.55
C ALA A 28 6.20 0.91 -4.83
N ILE A 29 6.47 0.15 -5.91
CA ILE A 29 6.78 0.73 -7.23
C ILE A 29 5.65 1.64 -7.74
N ALA A 30 4.40 1.37 -7.37
CA ALA A 30 3.26 2.20 -7.74
C ALA A 30 3.29 3.59 -7.09
N LEU A 31 4.11 3.83 -6.05
CA LEU A 31 4.40 5.17 -5.54
C LEU A 31 5.08 6.06 -6.58
N GLY A 32 5.73 5.49 -7.60
CA GLY A 32 6.22 6.25 -8.76
C GLY A 32 5.09 7.01 -9.45
N VAL A 33 3.92 6.37 -9.60
CA VAL A 33 2.73 6.98 -10.22
C VAL A 33 1.92 7.76 -9.18
N LEU A 34 1.66 7.17 -8.02
CA LEU A 34 0.77 7.77 -7.00
C LEU A 34 1.39 8.99 -6.30
N LEU A 35 2.72 9.05 -6.20
CA LEU A 35 3.44 10.07 -5.45
C LEU A 35 4.43 10.85 -6.31
N ALA A 36 5.35 10.18 -7.02
CA ALA A 36 6.39 10.90 -7.75
C ALA A 36 5.84 11.69 -8.93
N ALA A 37 5.02 11.07 -9.80
CA ALA A 37 4.43 11.76 -10.95
C ALA A 37 3.69 13.07 -10.58
N PRO A 38 2.76 13.10 -9.60
CA PRO A 38 2.09 14.36 -9.22
C PRO A 38 3.04 15.37 -8.56
N LEU A 39 4.04 14.94 -7.80
CA LEU A 39 5.02 15.87 -7.19
C LEU A 39 5.94 16.50 -8.25
N LEU A 40 6.43 15.71 -9.21
CA LEU A 40 7.30 16.18 -10.28
C LEU A 40 6.55 17.09 -11.26
N TRP A 41 5.28 16.79 -11.53
CA TRP A 41 4.41 17.64 -12.35
C TRP A 41 4.24 19.04 -11.75
N ARG A 42 4.03 19.12 -10.43
CA ARG A 42 3.94 20.38 -9.68
C ARG A 42 5.29 21.09 -9.55
N GLY A 43 6.39 20.34 -9.34
CA GLY A 43 7.73 20.90 -9.19
C GLY A 43 8.33 21.49 -10.48
N GLY A 44 7.78 21.14 -11.65
CA GLY A 44 8.20 21.70 -12.94
C GLY A 44 7.26 22.77 -13.49
N GLU A 45 6.60 23.56 -12.64
CA GLU A 45 5.74 24.67 -13.07
C GLU A 45 6.48 25.61 -14.06
N GLY A 46 5.88 25.84 -15.23
CA GLY A 46 6.36 26.77 -16.25
C GLY A 46 7.23 26.19 -17.39
N SER A 47 7.77 24.97 -17.29
CA SER A 47 8.59 24.38 -18.38
C SER A 47 8.50 22.86 -18.46
N MET A 48 8.10 22.35 -19.64
CA MET A 48 8.11 20.92 -19.93
C MET A 48 9.51 20.32 -19.85
N GLY A 49 10.54 21.06 -20.25
CA GLY A 49 11.94 20.64 -20.14
C GLY A 49 12.36 20.39 -18.70
N ARG A 50 11.93 21.26 -17.76
CA ARG A 50 12.19 21.06 -16.33
C ARG A 50 11.47 19.84 -15.78
N ARG A 51 10.22 19.61 -16.17
CA ARG A 51 9.45 18.40 -15.78
C ARG A 51 10.13 17.14 -16.27
N ALA A 52 10.55 17.13 -17.54
CA ALA A 52 11.27 16.02 -18.15
C ALA A 52 12.60 15.76 -17.41
N ALA A 53 13.40 16.79 -17.13
CA ALA A 53 14.66 16.64 -16.42
C ALA A 53 14.48 16.04 -15.00
N LEU A 54 13.49 16.52 -14.24
CA LEU A 54 13.15 15.96 -12.93
C LEU A 54 12.65 14.51 -13.03
N GLY A 55 11.80 14.22 -14.03
CA GLY A 55 11.31 12.88 -14.32
C GLY A 55 12.43 11.89 -14.66
N VAL A 56 13.33 12.29 -15.57
CA VAL A 56 14.51 11.50 -15.96
C VAL A 56 15.42 11.27 -14.77
N ALA A 57 15.71 12.29 -13.95
CA ALA A 57 16.53 12.10 -12.74
C ALA A 57 15.91 11.10 -11.75
N CYS A 58 14.58 11.18 -11.54
CA CYS A 58 13.85 10.25 -10.70
C CYS A 58 13.89 8.82 -11.26
N LEU A 59 13.58 8.64 -12.54
CA LEU A 59 13.54 7.33 -13.21
C LEU A 59 14.93 6.70 -13.30
N ALA A 60 15.95 7.47 -13.68
CA ALA A 60 17.33 6.99 -13.77
C ALA A 60 17.84 6.54 -12.40
N SER A 61 17.59 7.32 -11.34
CA SER A 61 17.99 6.92 -9.99
C SER A 61 17.26 5.68 -9.50
N ALA A 62 15.96 5.54 -9.80
CA ALA A 62 15.20 4.33 -9.47
C ALA A 62 15.73 3.10 -10.22
N ALA A 63 16.00 3.24 -11.52
CA ALA A 63 16.56 2.19 -12.35
C ALA A 63 17.94 1.75 -11.87
N LEU A 64 18.81 2.68 -11.49
CA LEU A 64 20.13 2.36 -10.93
C LEU A 64 20.04 1.55 -9.63
N VAL A 65 19.08 1.86 -8.76
CA VAL A 65 18.85 1.11 -7.52
C VAL A 65 18.26 -0.29 -7.79
N LEU A 66 17.36 -0.41 -8.77
CA LEU A 66 16.76 -1.69 -9.13
C LEU A 66 17.69 -2.58 -9.96
N ALA A 67 18.67 -2.00 -10.66
CA ALA A 67 19.49 -2.68 -11.65
C ALA A 67 20.20 -3.94 -11.12
N PRO A 68 20.86 -3.96 -9.93
CA PRO A 68 21.55 -5.16 -9.47
C PRO A 68 20.61 -6.36 -9.32
N TRP A 69 19.40 -6.12 -8.79
CA TRP A 69 18.39 -7.16 -8.60
C TRP A 69 17.77 -7.59 -9.94
N ALA A 70 17.42 -6.63 -10.79
CA ALA A 70 16.84 -6.90 -12.10
C ALA A 70 17.82 -7.67 -13.02
N ILE A 71 19.11 -7.32 -12.98
CA ILE A 71 20.17 -8.03 -13.71
C ILE A 71 20.29 -9.45 -13.18
N ARG A 72 20.38 -9.64 -11.85
CA ARG A 72 20.40 -10.97 -11.24
C ARG A 72 19.21 -11.82 -11.68
N ASN A 73 18.00 -11.26 -11.70
CA ASN A 73 16.82 -12.00 -12.14
C ASN A 73 16.87 -12.34 -13.63
N ALA A 74 17.28 -11.38 -14.47
CA ALA A 74 17.36 -11.57 -15.92
C ALA A 74 18.43 -12.61 -16.33
N THR A 75 19.47 -12.80 -15.53
CA THR A 75 20.49 -13.85 -15.76
C THR A 75 20.15 -15.17 -15.09
N THR A 76 19.14 -15.21 -14.21
CA THR A 76 18.75 -16.43 -13.48
C THR A 76 17.51 -17.10 -14.08
N PHE A 77 16.52 -16.32 -14.50
CA PHE A 77 15.23 -16.83 -14.97
C PHE A 77 15.08 -16.69 -16.48
N GLU A 78 14.41 -17.66 -17.11
CA GLU A 78 14.10 -17.58 -18.54
C GLU A 78 13.02 -16.52 -18.83
N ARG A 79 12.19 -16.21 -17.84
CA ARG A 79 11.09 -15.24 -17.96
C ARG A 79 11.45 -13.93 -17.24
N PRO A 80 11.07 -12.76 -17.78
CA PRO A 80 11.37 -11.48 -17.14
C PRO A 80 10.73 -11.36 -15.75
N VAL A 81 11.56 -11.20 -14.72
CA VAL A 81 11.13 -10.92 -13.34
C VAL A 81 11.78 -9.64 -12.84
N LEU A 82 11.00 -8.57 -12.70
CA LEU A 82 11.53 -7.28 -12.25
C LEU A 82 11.81 -7.26 -10.74
N LEU A 83 10.84 -7.69 -9.93
CA LEU A 83 10.90 -7.64 -8.47
C LEU A 83 10.75 -9.03 -7.86
N SER A 84 9.63 -9.71 -8.11
CA SER A 84 9.38 -11.02 -7.53
C SER A 84 8.30 -11.78 -8.30
N THR A 85 8.48 -13.08 -8.40
CA THR A 85 7.52 -14.10 -8.85
C THR A 85 6.23 -14.12 -8.00
N ASN A 86 6.29 -13.66 -6.74
CA ASN A 86 5.13 -13.56 -5.85
C ASN A 86 4.03 -12.65 -6.42
N GLY A 87 4.38 -11.66 -7.23
CA GLY A 87 3.40 -10.78 -7.88
C GLY A 87 2.49 -11.53 -8.87
N ASP A 88 2.98 -12.63 -9.44
CA ASP A 88 2.23 -13.47 -10.38
C ASP A 88 1.54 -14.63 -9.65
N SER A 89 2.25 -15.37 -8.80
CA SER A 89 1.72 -16.58 -8.15
C SER A 89 0.59 -16.30 -7.15
N VAL A 90 0.56 -15.10 -6.57
CA VAL A 90 -0.44 -14.73 -5.55
C VAL A 90 -1.88 -14.85 -6.06
N PHE A 91 -2.12 -14.70 -7.36
CA PHE A 91 -3.45 -14.75 -7.94
C PHE A 91 -4.08 -16.15 -7.87
N ALA A 92 -3.29 -17.24 -7.90
CA ALA A 92 -3.82 -18.59 -7.70
C ALA A 92 -4.47 -18.74 -6.32
N GLY A 93 -3.73 -18.36 -5.27
CA GLY A 93 -4.22 -18.46 -3.90
C GLY A 93 -5.35 -17.48 -3.56
N ALA A 94 -5.49 -16.40 -4.34
CA ALA A 94 -6.51 -15.37 -4.11
C ALA A 94 -7.80 -15.56 -4.91
N ASN A 95 -7.81 -16.44 -5.91
CA ASN A 95 -8.93 -16.64 -6.83
C ASN A 95 -9.20 -18.14 -7.03
N CYS A 96 -10.01 -18.67 -6.13
CA CYS A 96 -10.44 -20.07 -6.11
C CYS A 96 -11.74 -20.18 -5.29
N GLU A 97 -12.33 -21.38 -5.24
CA GLU A 97 -13.61 -21.62 -4.58
C GLU A 97 -13.62 -21.23 -3.10
N SER A 98 -12.59 -21.59 -2.34
CA SER A 98 -12.50 -21.28 -0.91
C SER A 98 -12.42 -19.77 -0.63
N THR A 99 -11.86 -18.98 -1.56
CA THR A 99 -11.67 -17.53 -1.43
C THR A 99 -12.73 -16.69 -2.15
N TYR A 100 -13.67 -17.31 -2.86
CA TYR A 100 -14.82 -16.65 -3.51
C TYR A 100 -16.15 -17.00 -2.84
N PHE A 101 -16.31 -18.24 -2.40
CA PHE A 101 -17.55 -18.78 -1.84
C PHE A 101 -17.37 -19.39 -0.44
N GLY A 102 -16.16 -19.81 -0.09
CA GLY A 102 -15.85 -20.38 1.22
C GLY A 102 -15.67 -19.35 2.35
N GLU A 103 -15.28 -19.87 3.52
CA GLU A 103 -15.05 -19.05 4.72
C GLU A 103 -13.86 -18.08 4.59
N LEU A 104 -12.95 -18.39 3.66
CA LEU A 104 -11.79 -17.59 3.31
C LEU A 104 -12.12 -16.51 2.27
N ILE A 105 -13.40 -16.16 2.07
CA ILE A 105 -13.79 -15.14 1.09
C ILE A 105 -12.96 -13.86 1.22
N GLY A 106 -12.31 -13.47 0.11
CA GLY A 106 -11.43 -12.30 0.06
C GLY A 106 -10.11 -12.44 0.85
N ALA A 107 -9.73 -13.64 1.28
CA ALA A 107 -8.41 -13.96 1.82
C ALA A 107 -7.55 -14.68 0.76
N TRP A 108 -6.61 -15.50 1.22
CA TRP A 108 -5.69 -16.26 0.40
C TRP A 108 -5.51 -17.65 0.99
N ASP A 109 -5.40 -18.66 0.13
CA ASP A 109 -5.37 -20.07 0.52
C ASP A 109 -4.28 -20.85 -0.23
N PHE A 110 -3.49 -21.66 0.50
CA PHE A 110 -2.42 -22.49 -0.06
C PHE A 110 -2.98 -23.64 -0.91
N GLU A 111 -4.13 -24.19 -0.52
CA GLU A 111 -4.75 -25.34 -1.22
C GLU A 111 -5.14 -24.98 -2.66
N CYS A 112 -5.29 -23.69 -2.96
CA CYS A 112 -5.65 -23.20 -4.28
C CYS A 112 -4.52 -23.27 -5.32
N PHE A 113 -3.28 -23.58 -4.90
CA PHE A 113 -2.19 -23.82 -5.85
C PHE A 113 -2.40 -25.13 -6.62
N GLY A 114 -3.12 -26.09 -6.03
CA GLY A 114 -3.37 -27.39 -6.62
C GLY A 114 -2.09 -28.20 -6.80
N GLY A 115 -2.01 -28.95 -7.90
CA GLY A 115 -0.87 -29.82 -8.20
C GLY A 115 0.39 -29.05 -8.61
N PRO A 116 1.56 -29.70 -8.48
CA PRO A 116 2.86 -29.11 -8.83
C PRO A 116 2.88 -28.65 -10.29
N VAL A 117 3.53 -27.52 -10.53
CA VAL A 117 3.80 -26.98 -11.88
C VAL A 117 5.24 -27.27 -12.27
N THR A 118 5.48 -27.40 -13.57
CA THR A 118 6.81 -27.64 -14.14
C THR A 118 7.53 -26.33 -14.43
N GLY A 119 8.86 -26.39 -14.48
CA GLY A 119 9.71 -25.26 -14.90
C GLY A 119 10.39 -24.55 -13.73
N ASP A 120 11.12 -23.48 -14.05
CA ASP A 120 11.72 -22.61 -13.04
C ASP A 120 10.65 -21.82 -12.25
N GLU A 121 11.07 -21.14 -11.19
CA GLU A 121 10.17 -20.37 -10.32
C GLU A 121 9.33 -19.32 -11.08
N ALA A 122 9.90 -18.71 -12.12
CA ALA A 122 9.22 -17.68 -12.91
C ALA A 122 8.16 -18.28 -13.84
N GLN A 123 8.47 -19.42 -14.49
CA GLN A 123 7.51 -20.19 -15.27
C GLN A 123 6.38 -20.75 -14.41
N ALA A 124 6.71 -21.27 -13.22
CA ALA A 124 5.76 -21.75 -12.23
C ALA A 124 4.77 -20.63 -11.81
N ALA A 125 5.30 -19.45 -11.50
CA ALA A 125 4.50 -18.31 -11.08
C ALA A 125 3.53 -17.82 -12.16
N LEU A 126 3.94 -17.84 -13.43
CA LEU A 126 3.06 -17.49 -14.56
C LEU A 126 1.91 -18.49 -14.74
N GLN A 127 2.17 -19.79 -14.55
CA GLN A 127 1.12 -20.81 -14.59
C GLN A 127 0.11 -20.63 -13.46
N TYR A 128 0.58 -20.34 -12.25
CA TYR A 128 -0.31 -20.01 -11.12
C TYR A 128 -1.13 -18.74 -11.38
N ARG A 129 -0.51 -17.71 -11.97
CA ARG A 129 -1.21 -16.49 -12.37
C ARG A 129 -2.34 -16.77 -13.34
N GLU A 130 -2.08 -17.58 -14.35
CA GLU A 130 -3.08 -17.98 -15.35
C GLU A 130 -4.25 -18.71 -14.69
N ARG A 131 -3.98 -19.70 -13.83
CA ARG A 131 -5.03 -20.40 -13.07
C ARG A 131 -5.93 -19.43 -12.29
N GLY A 132 -5.31 -18.50 -11.55
CA GLY A 132 -6.05 -17.51 -10.77
C GLY A 132 -6.89 -16.55 -11.61
N PHE A 133 -6.35 -16.07 -12.74
CA PHE A 133 -7.10 -15.18 -13.63
C PHE A 133 -8.21 -15.89 -14.39
N THR A 134 -8.01 -17.14 -14.81
CA THR A 134 -9.05 -17.97 -15.43
C THR A 134 -10.20 -18.17 -14.45
N TYR A 135 -9.91 -18.52 -13.19
CA TYR A 135 -10.96 -18.64 -12.17
C TYR A 135 -11.72 -17.32 -11.97
N ALA A 136 -10.99 -16.20 -11.87
CA ALA A 136 -11.61 -14.88 -11.70
C ALA A 136 -12.49 -14.47 -12.90
N SER A 137 -12.07 -14.80 -14.13
CA SER A 137 -12.83 -14.46 -15.35
C SER A 137 -14.11 -15.30 -15.47
N GLU A 138 -14.07 -16.56 -15.07
CA GLU A 138 -15.25 -17.43 -15.01
C GLU A 138 -16.25 -17.00 -13.92
N HIS A 139 -15.79 -16.25 -12.90
CA HIS A 139 -16.59 -15.83 -11.74
C HIS A 139 -16.73 -14.31 -11.60
N THR A 140 -16.76 -13.58 -12.73
CA THR A 140 -16.83 -12.10 -12.74
C THR A 140 -17.95 -11.51 -11.88
N GLY A 141 -19.13 -12.15 -11.85
CA GLY A 141 -20.27 -11.70 -11.04
C GLY A 141 -20.02 -11.70 -9.52
N ARG A 142 -19.03 -12.47 -9.05
CA ARG A 142 -18.69 -12.57 -7.63
C ARG A 142 -17.59 -11.57 -7.20
N ILE A 143 -16.84 -11.02 -8.16
CA ILE A 143 -15.72 -10.12 -7.91
C ILE A 143 -16.09 -8.94 -6.99
N PRO A 144 -17.22 -8.22 -7.17
CA PRO A 144 -17.54 -7.09 -6.29
C PRO A 144 -17.66 -7.47 -4.81
N VAL A 145 -18.28 -8.62 -4.53
CA VAL A 145 -18.43 -9.14 -3.16
C VAL A 145 -17.08 -9.57 -2.60
N VAL A 146 -16.24 -10.22 -3.41
CA VAL A 146 -14.88 -10.62 -3.02
C VAL A 146 -14.02 -9.40 -2.72
N VAL A 147 -14.04 -8.37 -3.57
CA VAL A 147 -13.31 -7.12 -3.35
C VAL A 147 -13.77 -6.42 -2.07
N ALA A 148 -15.08 -6.35 -1.81
CA ALA A 148 -15.61 -5.82 -0.56
C ALA A 148 -15.12 -6.62 0.65
N ALA A 149 -15.10 -7.95 0.58
CA ALA A 149 -14.55 -8.81 1.62
C ALA A 149 -13.03 -8.59 1.80
N ARG A 150 -12.26 -8.47 0.71
CA ARG A 150 -10.81 -8.20 0.74
C ARG A 150 -10.52 -6.89 1.48
N LEU A 151 -11.21 -5.82 1.12
CA LEU A 151 -11.06 -4.51 1.78
C LEU A 151 -11.53 -4.57 3.24
N GLY A 152 -12.64 -5.24 3.50
CA GLY A 152 -13.16 -5.41 4.86
C GLY A 152 -12.18 -6.16 5.78
N ARG A 153 -11.51 -7.20 5.27
CA ARG A 153 -10.48 -7.94 6.01
C ARG A 153 -9.22 -7.13 6.21
N MET A 154 -8.75 -6.43 5.17
CA MET A 154 -7.58 -5.56 5.26
C MET A 154 -7.77 -4.44 6.30
N LEU A 155 -8.98 -3.89 6.40
CA LEU A 155 -9.34 -2.85 7.34
C LEU A 155 -9.78 -3.39 8.72
N ASP A 156 -9.70 -4.70 8.95
CA ASP A 156 -10.18 -5.36 10.17
C ASP A 156 -11.64 -5.01 10.54
N VAL A 157 -12.52 -4.83 9.55
CA VAL A 157 -13.98 -4.66 9.78
C VAL A 157 -14.75 -5.95 9.46
N TYR A 158 -14.13 -6.88 8.73
CA TYR A 158 -14.71 -8.18 8.41
C TYR A 158 -14.31 -9.23 9.44
N ARG A 159 -15.27 -9.63 10.30
CA ARG A 159 -15.10 -10.66 11.36
C ARG A 159 -13.80 -10.53 12.20
N PRO A 160 -13.49 -9.33 12.74
CA PRO A 160 -12.16 -9.03 13.29
C PRO A 160 -11.76 -9.88 14.51
N TRP A 161 -12.69 -10.17 15.42
CA TRP A 161 -12.36 -10.79 16.71
C TRP A 161 -12.08 -12.28 16.65
N GLY A 162 -12.80 -12.98 15.76
CA GLY A 162 -12.68 -14.42 15.55
C GLY A 162 -11.69 -14.71 14.44
N GLN A 163 -12.06 -14.35 13.21
CA GLN A 163 -11.28 -14.69 12.02
C GLN A 163 -9.97 -13.89 11.91
N GLY A 164 -9.99 -12.58 12.23
CA GLY A 164 -8.76 -11.76 12.31
C GLY A 164 -7.79 -12.27 13.37
N GLY A 165 -8.31 -12.62 14.56
CA GLY A 165 -7.53 -13.25 15.63
C GLY A 165 -6.96 -14.63 15.25
N PHE A 166 -7.72 -15.44 14.50
CA PHE A 166 -7.25 -16.73 13.99
C PHE A 166 -6.08 -16.57 13.02
N PHE A 167 -6.18 -15.70 12.01
CA PHE A 167 -5.04 -15.45 11.12
C PHE A 167 -3.83 -14.88 11.86
N ALA A 168 -4.06 -13.96 12.80
CA ALA A 168 -2.97 -13.45 13.63
C ALA A 168 -2.27 -14.59 14.38
N SER A 169 -3.02 -15.56 14.92
CA SER A 169 -2.42 -16.74 15.58
C SER A 169 -1.67 -17.67 14.62
N GLN A 170 -2.17 -17.88 13.40
CA GLN A 170 -1.50 -18.64 12.34
C GLN A 170 -0.18 -17.96 11.91
N GLU A 171 -0.13 -16.63 11.97
CA GLU A 171 1.08 -15.82 11.75
C GLU A 171 1.99 -15.72 13.00
N GLY A 172 1.74 -16.50 14.05
CA GLY A 172 2.53 -16.53 15.29
C GLY A 172 2.30 -15.34 16.24
N ARG A 173 1.29 -14.50 15.99
CA ARG A 173 0.99 -13.32 16.80
C ARG A 173 0.10 -13.70 17.99
N GLN A 174 0.38 -13.14 19.15
CA GLN A 174 -0.51 -13.30 20.31
C GLN A 174 -1.83 -12.55 20.10
N VAL A 175 -2.94 -13.27 20.20
CA VAL A 175 -4.30 -12.76 19.96
C VAL A 175 -4.64 -11.54 20.83
N ARG A 176 -4.17 -11.50 22.08
CA ARG A 176 -4.43 -10.37 23.00
C ARG A 176 -3.83 -9.06 22.48
N PHE A 177 -2.58 -9.10 22.01
CA PHE A 177 -1.93 -7.91 21.45
C PHE A 177 -2.51 -7.52 20.10
N HIS A 178 -2.94 -8.49 19.28
CA HIS A 178 -3.69 -8.19 18.05
C HIS A 178 -4.99 -7.42 18.36
N ARG A 179 -5.77 -7.89 19.35
CA ARG A 179 -7.01 -7.23 19.78
C ARG A 179 -6.77 -5.82 20.33
N ALA A 180 -5.74 -5.62 21.15
CA ALA A 180 -5.38 -4.30 21.63
C ALA A 180 -4.99 -3.36 20.48
N GLY A 181 -4.16 -3.84 19.54
CA GLY A 181 -3.77 -3.11 18.34
C GLY A 181 -4.97 -2.74 17.46
N LEU A 182 -5.98 -3.62 17.35
CA LEU A 182 -7.21 -3.34 16.64
C LEU A 182 -8.00 -2.17 17.25
N VAL A 183 -8.16 -2.17 18.57
CA VAL A 183 -8.86 -1.08 19.27
C VAL A 183 -8.11 0.24 19.07
N MET A 184 -6.79 0.23 19.20
CA MET A 184 -5.95 1.40 18.91
C MET A 184 -6.11 1.88 17.47
N TYR A 185 -6.11 0.97 16.51
CA TYR A 185 -6.31 1.28 15.10
C TYR A 185 -7.65 1.99 14.87
N TRP A 186 -8.75 1.44 15.39
CA TRP A 186 -10.07 2.07 15.28
C TRP A 186 -10.15 3.43 15.97
N ALA A 187 -9.49 3.61 17.11
CA ALA A 187 -9.43 4.91 17.77
C ALA A 187 -8.65 5.96 16.97
N LEU A 188 -7.62 5.56 16.23
CA LEU A 188 -6.82 6.45 15.38
C LEU A 188 -7.55 6.89 14.11
N ILE A 189 -8.49 6.08 13.57
CA ILE A 189 -9.24 6.43 12.35
C ILE A 189 -9.94 7.79 12.44
N PRO A 190 -10.83 8.07 13.42
CA PRO A 190 -11.53 9.36 13.48
C PRO A 190 -10.57 10.53 13.69
N LEU A 191 -9.48 10.34 14.43
CA LEU A 191 -8.44 11.35 14.62
C LEU A 191 -7.71 11.64 13.30
N ALA A 192 -7.34 10.60 12.55
CA ALA A 192 -6.70 10.74 11.25
C ALA A 192 -7.61 11.43 10.24
N VAL A 193 -8.91 11.12 10.23
CA VAL A 193 -9.92 11.85 9.44
C VAL A 193 -9.93 13.33 9.82
N GLY A 194 -9.88 13.65 11.12
CA GLY A 194 -9.72 15.02 11.61
C GLY A 194 -8.47 15.72 11.04
N GLY A 195 -7.34 15.02 11.01
CA GLY A 195 -6.09 15.51 10.43
C GLY A 195 -6.21 15.79 8.93
N VAL A 196 -6.83 14.89 8.17
CA VAL A 196 -7.13 15.07 6.74
C VAL A 196 -8.02 16.30 6.51
N VAL A 197 -9.10 16.44 7.27
CA VAL A 197 -10.02 17.58 7.17
C VAL A 197 -9.28 18.89 7.48
N LEU A 198 -8.42 18.91 8.50
CA LEU A 198 -7.65 20.09 8.87
C LEU A 198 -6.66 20.50 7.78
N LEU A 199 -5.88 19.54 7.26
CA LEU A 199 -4.95 19.80 6.15
C LEU A 199 -5.68 20.28 4.89
N ARG A 200 -6.86 19.71 4.60
CA ARG A 200 -7.71 20.15 3.48
C ARG A 200 -8.20 21.58 3.66
N ARG A 201 -8.68 21.94 4.86
CA ARG A 201 -9.09 23.31 5.20
C ARG A 201 -7.94 24.31 5.11
N ARG A 202 -6.73 23.89 5.52
CA ARG A 202 -5.49 24.69 5.40
C ARG A 202 -4.88 24.68 3.99
N ARG A 203 -5.54 24.05 3.01
CA ARG A 203 -5.08 23.93 1.61
C ARG A 203 -3.68 23.29 1.45
N ARG A 204 -3.26 22.44 2.39
CA ARG A 204 -1.98 21.71 2.41
C ARG A 204 -2.02 20.50 1.47
N ARG A 205 -2.16 20.76 0.17
CA ARG A 205 -2.41 19.74 -0.87
C ARG A 205 -1.25 18.76 -1.03
N VAL A 206 -0.02 19.22 -0.89
CA VAL A 206 1.18 18.38 -1.04
C VAL A 206 1.28 17.41 0.13
N GLU A 207 1.07 17.89 1.35
CA GLU A 207 1.09 17.07 2.55
C GLU A 207 -0.01 16.02 2.52
N LEU A 208 -1.21 16.40 2.07
CA LEU A 208 -2.30 15.43 1.83
C LEU A 208 -1.90 14.37 0.82
N LEU A 209 -1.29 14.74 -0.30
CA LEU A 209 -0.83 13.79 -1.32
C LEU A 209 0.17 12.79 -0.72
N VAL A 210 1.19 13.29 -0.01
CA VAL A 210 2.23 12.45 0.61
C VAL A 210 1.64 11.51 1.65
N LEU A 211 0.73 12.01 2.50
CA LEU A 211 0.14 11.23 3.59
C LEU A 211 -0.94 10.26 3.11
N LEU A 212 -1.63 10.53 2.00
CA LEU A 212 -2.71 9.69 1.47
C LEU A 212 -2.26 8.69 0.40
N ALA A 213 -1.14 8.91 -0.29
CA ALA A 213 -0.63 7.99 -1.32
C ALA A 213 -0.46 6.54 -0.80
N PRO A 214 0.06 6.28 0.41
CA PRO A 214 0.13 4.92 0.96
C PRO A 214 -1.26 4.29 1.19
N PHE A 215 -2.26 5.07 1.59
CA PHE A 215 -3.62 4.56 1.77
C PHE A 215 -4.26 4.16 0.44
N VAL A 216 -4.07 4.98 -0.60
CA VAL A 216 -4.52 4.65 -1.95
C VAL A 216 -3.83 3.37 -2.44
N LEU A 217 -2.52 3.26 -2.21
CA LEU A 217 -1.75 2.06 -2.58
C LEU A 217 -2.31 0.79 -1.93
N ILE A 218 -2.49 0.78 -0.60
CA ILE A 218 -2.96 -0.43 0.08
C ILE A 218 -4.38 -0.79 -0.33
N VAL A 219 -5.25 0.18 -0.63
CA VAL A 219 -6.61 -0.08 -1.11
C VAL A 219 -6.59 -0.73 -2.49
N LEU A 220 -5.75 -0.22 -3.40
CA LEU A 220 -5.57 -0.84 -4.73
C LEU A 220 -5.04 -2.26 -4.62
N VAL A 221 -4.02 -2.47 -3.78
CA VAL A 221 -3.41 -3.80 -3.57
C VAL A 221 -4.41 -4.75 -2.91
N GLY A 222 -5.09 -4.33 -1.85
CA GLY A 222 -6.09 -5.14 -1.16
C GLY A 222 -7.25 -5.51 -2.06
N ALA A 223 -7.71 -4.60 -2.92
CA ALA A 223 -8.75 -4.89 -3.90
C ALA A 223 -8.28 -5.90 -4.97
N ALA A 224 -7.08 -5.70 -5.53
CA ALA A 224 -6.57 -6.50 -6.64
C ALA A 224 -6.12 -7.90 -6.22
N VAL A 225 -5.45 -8.01 -5.07
CA VAL A 225 -4.72 -9.21 -4.65
C VAL A 225 -5.55 -10.00 -3.65
N TYR A 226 -5.52 -9.65 -2.36
CA TYR A 226 -6.42 -10.18 -1.33
C TYR A 226 -6.38 -9.34 -0.04
N GLY A 227 -7.32 -9.61 0.87
CA GLY A 227 -7.44 -8.91 2.15
C GLY A 227 -6.62 -9.55 3.27
N ASN A 228 -5.59 -8.85 3.74
CA ASN A 228 -4.88 -9.17 4.98
C ASN A 228 -4.34 -7.88 5.64
N THR A 229 -4.38 -7.83 6.97
CA THR A 229 -3.84 -6.74 7.80
C THR A 229 -2.38 -6.40 7.50
N ARG A 230 -1.57 -7.37 7.04
CA ARG A 230 -0.16 -7.18 6.67
C ARG A 230 0.08 -6.14 5.56
N PHE A 231 -0.92 -5.93 4.69
CA PHE A 231 -0.85 -4.92 3.64
C PHE A 231 -1.12 -3.53 4.19
N ARG A 232 -1.98 -3.42 5.20
CA ARG A 232 -2.29 -2.15 5.87
C ARG A 232 -1.09 -1.59 6.65
N THR A 233 -0.23 -2.44 7.20
CA THR A 233 0.90 -2.04 8.06
C THR A 233 1.78 -0.95 7.44
N SER A 234 1.97 -0.94 6.11
CA SER A 234 2.74 0.09 5.42
C SER A 234 2.12 1.49 5.47
N ALA A 235 0.81 1.60 5.70
CA ALA A 235 0.09 2.87 5.85
C ALA A 235 -0.08 3.32 7.31
N GLU A 236 0.15 2.44 8.29
CA GLU A 236 -0.10 2.73 9.71
C GLU A 236 0.73 3.91 10.27
N PRO A 237 2.01 4.11 9.91
CA PRO A 237 2.76 5.30 10.34
C PRO A 237 2.10 6.61 9.88
N PHE A 238 1.53 6.62 8.68
CA PHE A 238 0.83 7.79 8.13
C PHE A 238 -0.50 8.05 8.83
N LEU A 239 -1.19 6.99 9.28
CA LEU A 239 -2.38 7.10 10.13
C LEU A 239 -2.06 7.81 11.45
N VAL A 240 -0.95 7.42 12.09
CA VAL A 240 -0.49 8.04 13.34
C VAL A 240 -0.14 9.51 13.13
N ILE A 241 0.57 9.85 12.05
CA ILE A 241 0.90 11.25 11.72
C ILE A 241 -0.38 12.09 11.52
N LEU A 242 -1.35 11.57 10.75
CA LEU A 242 -2.63 12.25 10.55
C LEU A 242 -3.41 12.45 11.85
N ALA A 243 -3.42 11.44 12.73
CA ALA A 243 -4.04 11.54 14.03
C ALA A 243 -3.33 12.59 14.92
N ALA A 244 -2.00 12.61 14.91
CA ALA A 244 -1.20 13.58 15.67
C ALA A 244 -1.50 15.03 15.26
N ILE A 245 -1.69 15.30 13.96
CA ILE A 245 -2.07 16.62 13.44
C ILE A 245 -3.41 17.10 14.06
N ALA A 246 -4.38 16.21 14.21
CA ALA A 246 -5.66 16.56 14.84
C ALA A 246 -5.51 16.82 16.35
N ILE A 247 -4.74 15.98 17.04
CA ILE A 247 -4.48 16.09 18.47
C ILE A 247 -3.75 17.41 18.79
N GLU A 248 -2.70 17.74 18.03
CA GLU A 248 -1.93 18.98 18.18
C GLU A 248 -2.85 20.20 18.01
N ALA A 249 -3.67 20.21 16.97
CA ALA A 249 -4.60 21.31 16.73
C ALA A 249 -5.64 21.48 17.84
N ALA A 250 -6.14 20.38 18.41
CA ALA A 250 -7.05 20.40 19.55
C ALA A 250 -6.35 20.94 20.81
N ALA A 251 -5.12 20.49 21.09
CA ALA A 251 -4.34 20.95 22.23
C ALA A 251 -4.06 22.46 22.18
N VAL A 252 -3.66 22.98 21.01
CA VAL A 252 -3.44 24.42 20.79
C VAL A 252 -4.74 25.22 21.00
N ALA A 253 -5.87 24.72 20.48
CA ALA A 253 -7.16 25.38 20.65
C ALA A 253 -7.62 25.43 22.11
N LEU A 254 -7.38 24.36 22.88
CA LEU A 254 -7.69 24.30 24.31
C LEU A 254 -6.81 25.26 25.13
N ALA A 255 -5.52 25.32 24.83
CA ALA A 255 -4.59 26.24 25.50
C ALA A 255 -4.97 27.71 25.26
N ALA A 256 -5.36 28.07 24.03
CA ALA A 256 -5.81 29.42 23.68
C ALA A 256 -7.12 29.83 24.38
N ARG A 257 -8.03 28.87 24.62
CA ARG A 257 -9.28 29.13 25.36
C ARG A 257 -9.00 29.38 26.85
N ARG A 258 -8.10 28.61 27.46
CA ARG A 258 -7.72 28.77 28.88
C ARG A 258 -7.10 30.15 29.14
N SER A 259 -6.17 30.59 28.29
CA SER A 259 -5.52 31.90 28.41
C SER A 259 -6.51 33.07 28.27
N ARG A 260 -7.53 32.96 27.41
CA ARG A 260 -8.61 33.96 27.31
C ARG A 260 -9.55 34.01 28.52
N THR A 261 -9.67 32.90 29.25
CA THR A 261 -10.55 32.82 30.43
C THR A 261 -9.85 33.39 31.68
N VAL A 262 -8.53 33.25 31.78
CA VAL A 262 -7.72 33.83 32.88
C VAL A 262 -7.52 35.35 32.72
N ALA A 263 -7.59 35.87 31.49
CA ALA A 263 -7.47 37.30 31.20
C ALA A 263 -8.78 38.10 31.36
N ARG A 264 -9.89 37.45 31.74
CA ARG A 264 -11.18 38.07 32.06
C ARG A 264 -11.42 37.97 33.55
#